data_AF-A0A7X3XQ75-F1
#
_entry.id   AF-A0A7X3XQ75-F1
#
_cell.length_a   1.000
_cell.length_b   1.000
_cell.length_c   1.000
_cell.angle_alpha   90.00
_cell.angle_beta   90.00
_cell.angle_gamma   90.00
#
_symmetry.space_group_name_H-M   'P 1'
#
loop_
_entity.id
_entity.type
_entity.pdbx_description
1 polymer ?
#
loop_
_entity_poly.entity_id
_entity_poly.type
_entity_poly.pdbx_seq_one_letter_code
_entity_poly.pdbx_strand_id
1 'polypeptide(L)'
;MYGNSPNTWRIDMTLISIHDAAANGDLDAVKKIVEQEPQSINQDDRYEWRPIFHAGLRRHYDVVKYLIDCGADLAAHDGYAIHYAGEVPDNKEVVSLLITYGGLDAHAKPSNEIARQFIYAVFLANVQRVNAMLRDNPQLVQERYARGDTALHHAARNGDLEIVKQLISNGADVNATSDHEHFPLYCAAGHGHVETTRYLVEHGANSQARLGDGKTVIEWLKQYANHDLRLKSCLDVLEK
;
A
#
# COMPACT_ATOMS: atom_id res chain seq x y z
N MET A 1 -4.50 22.63 -59.17
CA MET A 1 -4.97 23.25 -57.92
C MET A 1 -4.13 22.69 -56.79
N TYR A 2 -3.06 23.40 -56.42
CA TYR A 2 -2.29 23.13 -55.21
C TYR A 2 -2.90 23.98 -54.10
N GLY A 3 -3.56 23.33 -53.14
CA GLY A 3 -4.05 23.96 -51.92
C GLY A 3 -3.29 23.36 -50.75
N ASN A 4 -2.23 24.06 -50.32
CA ASN A 4 -1.53 23.82 -49.07
C ASN A 4 -2.54 23.83 -47.91
N SER A 5 -2.61 22.74 -47.15
CA SER A 5 -3.07 22.77 -45.76
C SER A 5 -1.84 22.77 -44.85
N PRO A 6 -1.43 23.92 -44.29
CA PRO A 6 -0.50 23.93 -43.18
C PRO A 6 -1.29 23.93 -41.87
N ASN A 7 -0.94 22.98 -40.99
CA ASN A 7 -0.89 23.09 -39.52
C ASN A 7 -0.85 21.64 -38.99
N THR A 8 0.23 20.90 -39.25
CA THR A 8 1.31 20.71 -38.27
C THR A 8 0.78 20.67 -36.83
N TRP A 9 0.61 19.46 -36.31
CA TRP A 9 0.63 19.18 -34.88
C TRP A 9 1.93 19.77 -34.32
N ARG A 10 1.88 21.00 -33.84
CA ARG A 10 2.87 21.51 -32.89
C ARG A 10 2.71 20.65 -31.64
N ILE A 11 3.47 19.57 -31.57
CA ILE A 11 3.86 19.01 -30.28
C ILE A 11 4.72 20.12 -29.66
N ASP A 12 4.07 20.93 -28.84
CA ASP A 12 4.77 21.90 -28.02
C ASP A 12 5.62 21.12 -27.01
N MET A 13 6.92 21.03 -27.29
CA MET A 13 7.92 20.42 -26.39
C MET A 13 8.17 21.25 -25.12
N THR A 14 7.30 22.20 -24.76
CA THR A 14 7.42 23.05 -23.56
C THR A 14 6.21 23.02 -22.61
N LEU A 15 5.19 22.21 -22.87
CA LEU A 15 4.09 22.03 -21.91
C LEU A 15 4.46 20.96 -20.88
N ILE A 16 4.70 21.38 -19.64
CA ILE A 16 4.79 20.48 -18.47
C ILE A 16 3.51 19.64 -18.43
N SER A 17 3.64 18.32 -18.40
CA SER A 17 2.49 17.43 -18.28
C SER A 17 1.88 17.53 -16.89
N ILE A 18 0.58 17.22 -16.74
CA ILE A 18 -0.05 17.17 -15.42
C ILE A 18 0.65 16.14 -14.51
N HIS A 19 1.19 15.05 -15.09
CA HIS A 19 1.96 14.03 -14.37
C HIS A 19 3.27 14.59 -13.82
N ASP A 20 4.01 15.36 -14.62
CA ASP A 20 5.27 16.01 -14.18
C ASP A 20 5.00 17.09 -13.13
N ALA A 21 3.97 17.92 -13.33
CA ALA A 21 3.54 18.92 -12.35
C ALA A 21 3.16 18.26 -11.02
N ALA A 22 2.37 17.19 -11.08
CA ALA A 22 1.96 16.42 -9.91
C ALA A 22 3.15 15.74 -9.22
N ALA A 23 4.08 15.16 -9.98
CA ALA A 23 5.31 14.56 -9.46
C ALA A 23 6.23 15.58 -8.76
N ASN A 24 6.28 16.82 -9.27
CA ASN A 24 7.10 17.89 -8.70
C ASN A 24 6.42 18.63 -7.54
N GLY A 25 5.14 18.37 -7.27
CA GLY A 25 4.38 19.07 -6.24
C GLY A 25 3.97 20.49 -6.63
N ASP A 26 4.01 20.81 -7.93
CA ASP A 26 3.68 22.14 -8.45
C ASP A 26 2.15 22.31 -8.56
N LEU A 27 1.53 22.69 -7.44
CA LEU A 27 0.08 22.86 -7.34
C LEU A 27 -0.46 23.92 -8.31
N ASP A 28 0.29 24.98 -8.57
CA ASP A 28 -0.16 26.07 -9.45
C ASP A 28 -0.16 25.62 -10.91
N ALA A 29 0.86 24.85 -11.32
CA ALA A 29 0.87 24.21 -12.64
C ALA A 29 -0.27 23.19 -12.78
N VAL A 30 -0.51 22.34 -11.76
CA VAL A 30 -1.61 21.38 -11.77
C VAL A 30 -2.96 22.09 -11.92
N LYS A 31 -3.22 23.14 -11.14
CA LYS A 31 -4.45 23.95 -11.25
C LYS A 31 -4.65 24.49 -12.65
N LYS A 32 -3.63 25.14 -13.19
CA LYS A 32 -3.67 25.75 -14.53
C LYS A 32 -3.95 24.71 -15.62
N ILE A 33 -3.33 23.52 -15.53
CA ILE A 33 -3.57 22.45 -16.49
C ILE A 33 -5.00 21.91 -16.37
N VAL A 34 -5.49 21.66 -15.15
CA VAL A 34 -6.87 21.18 -14.91
C VAL A 34 -7.92 22.19 -15.39
N GLU A 35 -7.68 23.50 -15.23
CA GLU A 35 -8.57 24.55 -15.74
C GLU A 35 -8.64 24.56 -17.28
N GLN A 36 -7.51 24.31 -17.95
CA GLN A 36 -7.43 24.29 -19.41
C GLN A 36 -7.92 22.96 -20.01
N GLU A 37 -7.65 21.86 -19.31
CA GLU A 37 -7.90 20.49 -19.75
C GLU A 37 -8.47 19.64 -18.59
N PRO A 38 -9.76 19.76 -18.24
CA PRO A 38 -10.36 19.05 -17.11
C PRO A 38 -10.23 17.52 -17.18
N GLN A 39 -10.20 16.95 -18.39
CA GLN A 39 -10.00 15.51 -18.61
C GLN A 39 -8.62 15.00 -18.15
N SER A 40 -7.64 15.88 -18.00
CA SER A 40 -6.26 15.53 -17.60
C SER A 40 -6.18 14.93 -16.19
N ILE A 41 -7.16 15.23 -15.32
CA ILE A 41 -7.23 14.73 -13.93
C ILE A 41 -7.11 13.20 -13.86
N ASN A 42 -7.74 12.51 -14.82
CA ASN A 42 -7.82 11.04 -14.88
C ASN A 42 -7.10 10.48 -16.10
N GLN A 43 -6.24 11.27 -16.74
CA GLN A 43 -5.50 10.84 -17.91
C GLN A 43 -4.30 9.98 -17.49
N ASP A 44 -4.18 8.82 -18.14
CA ASP A 44 -3.08 7.92 -17.89
C ASP A 44 -1.85 8.33 -18.72
N ASP A 45 -0.65 8.24 -18.13
CA ASP A 45 0.59 8.39 -18.87
C ASP A 45 1.00 7.07 -19.59
N ARG A 46 2.21 7.04 -20.15
CA ARG A 46 2.76 5.86 -20.85
C ARG A 46 2.95 4.62 -19.97
N TYR A 47 2.86 4.77 -18.66
CA TYR A 47 2.98 3.70 -17.66
C TYR A 47 1.62 3.33 -17.07
N GLU A 48 0.53 3.84 -17.65
CA GLU A 48 -0.82 3.70 -17.11
C GLU A 48 -0.96 4.37 -15.74
N TRP A 49 -0.19 5.44 -15.48
CA TRP A 49 -0.24 6.15 -14.20
C TRP A 49 -1.05 7.43 -14.31
N ARG A 50 -1.91 7.65 -13.32
CA ARG A 50 -2.64 8.90 -13.14
C ARG A 50 -1.79 9.94 -12.42
N PRO A 51 -2.09 11.24 -12.59
CA PRO A 51 -1.35 12.30 -11.91
C PRO A 51 -1.34 12.15 -10.38
N ILE A 52 -2.45 11.66 -9.82
CA ILE A 52 -2.57 11.43 -8.37
C ILE A 52 -1.60 10.38 -7.83
N PHE A 53 -1.18 9.38 -8.64
CA PHE A 53 -0.20 8.38 -8.23
C PHE A 53 1.17 9.03 -8.01
N HIS A 54 1.58 9.89 -8.93
CA HIS A 54 2.85 10.63 -8.85
C HIS A 54 2.89 11.57 -7.64
N ALA A 55 1.80 12.30 -7.39
CA ALA A 55 1.68 13.16 -6.21
C ALA A 55 1.66 12.37 -4.90
N GLY A 56 0.95 11.24 -4.87
CA GLY A 56 0.84 10.36 -3.71
C GLY A 56 2.17 9.72 -3.32
N LEU A 57 2.90 9.16 -4.28
CA LEU A 57 4.23 8.55 -4.10
C LEU A 57 5.26 9.55 -3.55
N ARG A 58 5.11 10.83 -3.88
CA ARG A 58 6.08 11.89 -3.54
C ARG A 58 5.63 12.78 -2.39
N ARG A 59 4.57 12.39 -1.68
CA ARG A 59 4.07 13.03 -0.45
C ARG A 59 3.53 14.45 -0.66
N HIS A 60 3.04 14.76 -1.86
CA HIS A 60 2.53 16.09 -2.20
C HIS A 60 1.07 16.25 -1.78
N TYR A 61 0.83 16.39 -0.47
CA TYR A 61 -0.51 16.44 0.14
C TYR A 61 -1.47 17.43 -0.55
N ASP A 62 -1.03 18.67 -0.79
CA ASP A 62 -1.91 19.70 -1.34
C ASP A 62 -2.31 19.41 -2.80
N VAL A 63 -1.42 18.79 -3.57
CA VAL A 63 -1.71 18.33 -4.93
C VAL A 63 -2.69 17.15 -4.90
N VAL A 64 -2.45 16.16 -4.03
CA VAL A 64 -3.37 15.01 -3.87
C VAL A 64 -4.75 15.51 -3.47
N LYS A 65 -4.84 16.41 -2.49
CA LYS A 65 -6.10 17.00 -2.05
C LYS A 65 -6.83 17.71 -3.19
N TYR A 66 -6.12 18.56 -3.93
CA TYR A 66 -6.71 19.27 -5.05
C TYR A 66 -7.24 18.33 -6.13
N LEU A 67 -6.46 17.31 -6.52
CA LEU A 67 -6.87 16.32 -7.51
C LEU A 67 -8.13 15.56 -7.05
N ILE A 68 -8.21 15.16 -5.78
CA ILE A 68 -9.42 14.55 -5.20
C ILE A 68 -10.62 15.49 -5.28
N ASP A 69 -10.44 16.76 -4.86
CA ASP A 69 -11.51 17.76 -4.88
C ASP A 69 -12.02 18.03 -6.31
N CYS A 70 -11.17 17.84 -7.32
CA CYS A 70 -11.53 17.93 -8.74
C CYS A 70 -12.09 16.63 -9.34
N GLY A 71 -12.22 15.54 -8.56
CA GLY A 71 -12.82 14.28 -9.02
C GLY A 71 -11.83 13.27 -9.58
N ALA A 72 -10.59 13.24 -9.06
CA ALA A 72 -9.67 12.13 -9.32
C ALA A 72 -10.31 10.80 -8.90
N ASP A 73 -10.33 9.85 -9.82
CA ASP A 73 -10.84 8.51 -9.58
C ASP A 73 -9.78 7.67 -8.86
N LEU A 74 -10.05 7.45 -7.57
CA LEU A 74 -9.16 6.77 -6.63
C LEU A 74 -9.21 5.25 -6.73
N ALA A 75 -10.17 4.71 -7.49
CA ALA A 75 -10.31 3.28 -7.73
C ALA A 75 -9.58 2.83 -9.01
N ALA A 76 -9.11 3.78 -9.82
CA ALA A 76 -8.36 3.52 -11.04
C ALA A 76 -7.16 2.61 -10.79
N HIS A 77 -6.88 1.74 -11.77
CA HIS A 77 -5.81 0.75 -11.71
C HIS A 77 -5.85 -0.03 -10.40
N ASP A 78 -7.02 -0.50 -9.99
CA ASP A 78 -7.15 -1.33 -8.80
C ASP A 78 -6.62 -0.64 -7.52
N GLY A 79 -6.81 0.68 -7.39
CA GLY A 79 -6.55 1.36 -6.12
C GLY A 79 -5.07 1.66 -5.84
N TYR A 80 -4.23 1.67 -6.88
CA TYR A 80 -2.78 1.78 -6.72
C TYR A 80 -2.31 3.11 -6.11
N ALA A 81 -3.15 4.16 -6.11
CA ALA A 81 -2.86 5.45 -5.47
C ALA A 81 -2.51 5.29 -3.99
N ILE A 82 -3.35 4.56 -3.24
CA ILE A 82 -3.14 4.36 -1.80
C ILE A 82 -2.09 3.28 -1.54
N HIS A 83 -2.01 2.24 -2.39
CA HIS A 83 -0.99 1.21 -2.29
C HIS A 83 0.41 1.82 -2.31
N TYR A 84 0.74 2.57 -3.37
CA TYR A 84 2.06 3.19 -3.49
C TYR A 84 2.28 4.32 -2.49
N ALA A 85 1.25 5.08 -2.14
CA ALA A 85 1.39 6.09 -1.09
C ALA A 85 1.73 5.45 0.27
N GLY A 86 1.17 4.27 0.58
CA GLY A 86 1.42 3.53 1.82
C GLY A 86 2.79 2.86 1.89
N GLU A 87 3.41 2.54 0.75
CA GLU A 87 4.78 1.98 0.70
C GLU A 87 5.87 3.04 0.96
N VAL A 88 5.52 4.33 0.93
CA VAL A 88 6.46 5.43 1.15
C VAL A 88 6.60 5.71 2.64
N PRO A 89 7.83 5.65 3.22
CA PRO A 89 8.05 5.98 4.62
C PRO A 89 7.54 7.38 4.98
N ASP A 90 6.91 7.50 6.15
CA ASP A 90 6.40 8.76 6.71
C ASP A 90 5.39 9.51 5.81
N ASN A 91 4.58 8.80 5.02
CA ASN A 91 3.53 9.37 4.16
C ASN A 91 2.11 9.30 4.77
N LYS A 92 2.01 9.44 6.09
CA LYS A 92 0.76 9.16 6.84
C LYS A 92 -0.36 10.14 6.48
N GLU A 93 -0.03 11.38 6.17
CA GLU A 93 -0.98 12.45 5.87
C GLU A 93 -1.70 12.20 4.54
N VAL A 94 -0.95 11.81 3.49
CA VAL A 94 -1.53 11.46 2.19
C VAL A 94 -2.35 10.18 2.28
N VAL A 95 -1.83 9.16 2.98
CA VAL A 95 -2.57 7.91 3.19
C VAL A 95 -3.87 8.17 3.95
N SER A 96 -3.82 8.95 5.03
CA SER A 96 -5.02 9.34 5.79
C SER A 96 -6.02 10.11 4.92
N LEU A 97 -5.54 11.00 4.05
CA LEU A 97 -6.38 11.75 3.12
C LEU A 97 -7.05 10.82 2.09
N LEU A 98 -6.28 9.94 1.44
CA LEU A 98 -6.82 8.97 0.49
C LEU A 98 -7.88 8.09 1.15
N ILE A 99 -7.63 7.56 2.35
CA ILE A 99 -8.61 6.77 3.10
C ILE A 99 -9.88 7.60 3.40
N THR A 100 -9.72 8.86 3.82
CA THR A 100 -10.85 9.75 4.15
C THR A 100 -11.79 9.95 2.97
N TYR A 101 -11.24 10.04 1.75
CA TYR A 101 -12.01 10.25 0.52
C TYR A 101 -12.34 8.96 -0.23
N GLY A 102 -12.12 7.79 0.40
CA GLY A 102 -12.48 6.50 -0.18
C GLY A 102 -11.51 5.96 -1.22
N GLY A 103 -10.25 6.38 -1.20
CA GLY A 103 -9.15 5.71 -1.90
C GLY A 103 -8.95 4.32 -1.31
N LEU A 104 -9.26 3.30 -2.10
CA LEU A 104 -9.18 1.90 -1.68
C LEU A 104 -7.95 1.29 -2.31
N ASP A 105 -7.22 0.46 -1.57
CA ASP A 105 -6.28 -0.48 -2.15
C ASP A 105 -7.15 -1.63 -2.71
N ALA A 106 -7.23 -1.84 -4.03
CA ALA A 106 -8.05 -2.93 -4.57
C ALA A 106 -7.39 -4.31 -4.39
N HIS A 107 -6.27 -4.40 -3.67
CA HIS A 107 -5.77 -5.64 -3.08
C HIS A 107 -6.57 -6.09 -1.83
N ALA A 108 -7.54 -5.31 -1.38
CA ALA A 108 -8.64 -5.83 -0.60
C ALA A 108 -9.81 -6.07 -1.56
N LYS A 109 -9.97 -7.29 -2.09
CA LYS A 109 -11.28 -7.75 -2.59
C LYS A 109 -11.94 -8.50 -1.43
N PRO A 110 -12.51 -7.81 -0.43
CA PRO A 110 -13.04 -8.46 0.75
C PRO A 110 -14.29 -9.21 0.30
N SER A 111 -14.55 -10.36 0.90
CA SER A 111 -15.72 -11.19 0.58
C SER A 111 -17.05 -10.42 0.70
N ASN A 112 -17.09 -9.39 1.55
CA ASN A 112 -18.25 -8.55 1.82
C ASN A 112 -17.85 -7.20 2.46
N GLU A 113 -18.84 -6.34 2.71
CA GLU A 113 -18.66 -5.01 3.32
C GLU A 113 -18.06 -5.05 4.73
N ILE A 114 -18.38 -6.05 5.55
CA ILE A 114 -17.84 -6.11 6.91
C ILE A 114 -16.36 -6.49 6.93
N ALA A 115 -15.93 -7.39 6.04
CA ALA A 115 -14.52 -7.70 5.83
C ALA A 115 -13.75 -6.48 5.30
N ARG A 116 -14.37 -5.65 4.45
CA ARG A 116 -13.81 -4.38 3.99
C ARG A 116 -13.53 -3.43 5.15
N GLN A 117 -14.53 -3.20 5.99
CA GLN A 117 -14.39 -2.31 7.14
C GLN A 117 -13.38 -2.85 8.16
N PHE A 118 -13.27 -4.17 8.29
CA PHE A 118 -12.35 -4.80 9.21
C PHE A 118 -10.90 -4.61 8.78
N ILE A 119 -10.59 -4.87 7.51
CA ILE A 119 -9.23 -4.68 7.03
C ILE A 119 -8.81 -3.20 7.05
N TYR A 120 -9.74 -2.25 6.87
CA TYR A 120 -9.44 -0.83 7.10
C TYR A 120 -9.13 -0.52 8.56
N ALA A 121 -9.85 -1.12 9.51
CA ALA A 121 -9.52 -0.94 10.93
C ALA A 121 -8.10 -1.46 11.24
N VAL A 122 -7.68 -2.55 10.60
CA VAL A 122 -6.32 -3.10 10.68
C VAL A 122 -5.30 -2.14 10.06
N PHE A 123 -5.52 -1.67 8.83
CA PHE A 123 -4.61 -0.73 8.15
C PHE A 123 -4.43 0.59 8.89
N LEU A 124 -5.49 1.07 9.54
CA LEU A 124 -5.46 2.30 10.33
C LEU A 124 -4.90 2.10 11.75
N ALA A 125 -4.42 0.90 12.08
CA ALA A 125 -4.00 0.52 13.43
C ALA A 125 -5.04 0.83 14.52
N ASN A 126 -6.34 0.77 14.18
CA ASN A 126 -7.43 1.10 15.09
C ASN A 126 -7.77 -0.13 15.96
N VAL A 127 -6.98 -0.33 17.02
CA VAL A 127 -7.08 -1.48 17.94
C VAL A 127 -8.49 -1.63 18.51
N GLN A 128 -9.13 -0.53 18.92
CA GLN A 128 -10.46 -0.59 19.52
C GLN A 128 -11.51 -1.09 18.53
N ARG A 129 -11.44 -0.63 17.27
CA ARG A 129 -12.36 -1.05 16.22
C ARG A 129 -12.09 -2.48 15.79
N VAL A 130 -10.83 -2.88 15.63
CA VAL A 130 -10.45 -4.29 15.36
C VAL A 130 -11.03 -5.21 16.43
N ASN A 131 -10.85 -4.88 17.70
CA ASN A 131 -11.36 -5.69 18.82
C ASN A 131 -12.89 -5.74 18.86
N ALA A 132 -13.57 -4.62 18.60
CA ALA A 132 -15.02 -4.60 18.53
C ALA A 132 -15.55 -5.47 17.38
N MET A 133 -14.95 -5.37 16.20
CA MET A 133 -15.36 -6.15 15.03
C MET A 133 -15.09 -7.64 15.19
N LEU A 134 -13.94 -8.04 15.77
CA LEU A 134 -13.64 -9.44 16.05
C LEU A 134 -14.56 -10.05 17.10
N ARG A 135 -14.94 -9.28 18.13
CA ARG A 135 -15.92 -9.72 19.12
C ARG A 135 -17.28 -10.03 18.49
N ASP A 136 -17.74 -9.16 17.59
CA ASP A 136 -19.06 -9.31 16.96
C ASP A 136 -19.02 -10.29 15.78
N ASN A 137 -17.86 -10.45 15.14
CA ASN A 137 -17.66 -11.27 13.93
C ASN A 137 -16.30 -12.00 13.98
N PRO A 138 -16.16 -13.05 14.82
CA PRO A 138 -14.88 -13.73 15.02
C PRO A 138 -14.26 -14.33 13.76
N GLN A 139 -15.09 -14.73 12.78
CA GLN A 139 -14.65 -15.29 11.50
C GLN A 139 -13.77 -14.33 10.68
N LEU A 140 -13.88 -13.02 10.93
CA LEU A 140 -13.07 -12.00 10.26
C LEU A 140 -11.56 -12.24 10.42
N VAL A 141 -11.15 -12.89 11.51
CA VAL A 141 -9.75 -13.19 11.80
C VAL A 141 -9.11 -14.12 10.75
N GLN A 142 -9.91 -14.94 10.07
CA GLN A 142 -9.47 -15.88 9.04
C GLN A 142 -9.80 -15.43 7.62
N GLU A 143 -10.40 -14.25 7.43
CA GLU A 143 -10.72 -13.76 6.09
C GLU A 143 -9.46 -13.63 5.25
N ARG A 144 -9.57 -14.11 4.00
CA ARG A 144 -8.52 -13.94 2.98
C ARG A 144 -8.89 -12.77 2.09
N TYR A 145 -7.94 -11.87 1.90
CA TYR A 145 -8.00 -10.70 1.03
C TYR A 145 -7.34 -11.04 -0.31
N ALA A 146 -7.09 -10.03 -1.17
CA ALA A 146 -6.49 -10.35 -2.46
C ALA A 146 -5.09 -10.93 -2.27
N ARG A 147 -4.69 -11.77 -3.23
CA ARG A 147 -3.44 -12.54 -3.18
C ARG A 147 -3.38 -13.48 -1.97
N GLY A 148 -4.50 -13.77 -1.32
CA GLY A 148 -4.57 -14.75 -0.24
C GLY A 148 -4.04 -14.27 1.11
N ASP A 149 -3.68 -12.98 1.22
CA ASP A 149 -3.23 -12.38 2.47
C ASP A 149 -4.36 -12.41 3.52
N THR A 150 -4.00 -12.52 4.79
CA THR A 150 -4.92 -12.39 5.94
C THR A 150 -4.69 -11.05 6.64
N ALA A 151 -5.58 -10.66 7.55
CA ALA A 151 -5.37 -9.47 8.38
C ALA A 151 -4.01 -9.49 9.12
N LEU A 152 -3.53 -10.69 9.50
CA LEU A 152 -2.24 -10.86 10.15
C LEU A 152 -1.06 -10.56 9.22
N HIS A 153 -1.16 -10.87 7.92
CA HIS A 153 -0.14 -10.48 6.93
C HIS A 153 0.00 -8.95 6.85
N HIS A 154 -1.12 -8.25 6.79
CA HIS A 154 -1.14 -6.78 6.71
C HIS A 154 -0.60 -6.13 7.99
N ALA A 155 -1.08 -6.56 9.16
CA ALA A 155 -0.58 -6.05 10.44
C ALA A 155 0.92 -6.33 10.63
N ALA A 156 1.40 -7.50 10.21
CA ALA A 156 2.82 -7.85 10.24
C ALA A 156 3.65 -6.99 9.29
N ARG A 157 3.18 -6.77 8.05
CA ARG A 157 3.82 -5.90 7.04
C ARG A 157 3.96 -4.46 7.51
N ASN A 158 2.97 -3.95 8.26
CA ASN A 158 2.99 -2.59 8.81
C ASN A 158 3.79 -2.49 10.13
N GLY A 159 4.10 -3.61 10.76
CA GLY A 159 4.74 -3.64 12.07
C GLY A 159 3.83 -3.25 13.23
N ASP A 160 2.51 -3.31 13.05
CA ASP A 160 1.52 -2.94 14.06
C ASP A 160 1.41 -4.02 15.14
N LEU A 161 2.41 -4.10 16.03
CA LEU A 161 2.55 -5.16 17.03
C LEU A 161 1.29 -5.34 17.89
N GLU A 162 0.59 -4.26 18.25
CA GLU A 162 -0.62 -4.37 19.04
C GLU A 162 -1.75 -5.04 18.25
N ILE A 163 -1.92 -4.72 16.97
CA ILE A 163 -2.91 -5.40 16.11
C ILE A 163 -2.53 -6.87 15.91
N VAL A 164 -1.23 -7.18 15.72
CA VAL A 164 -0.73 -8.56 15.64
C VAL A 164 -1.09 -9.36 16.89
N LYS A 165 -0.88 -8.79 18.09
CA LYS A 165 -1.28 -9.41 19.36
C LYS A 165 -2.78 -9.69 19.40
N GLN A 166 -3.61 -8.73 19.00
CA GLN A 166 -5.06 -8.91 19.00
C GLN A 166 -5.51 -9.97 17.99
N LEU A 167 -4.93 -10.02 16.80
CA LEU A 167 -5.26 -11.02 15.79
C LEU A 167 -4.89 -12.43 16.26
N ILE A 168 -3.67 -12.61 16.80
CA ILE A 168 -3.22 -13.92 17.31
C ILE A 168 -4.05 -14.35 18.52
N SER A 169 -4.38 -13.45 19.45
CA SER A 169 -5.23 -13.77 20.60
C SER A 169 -6.66 -14.15 20.21
N ASN A 170 -7.14 -13.68 19.06
CA ASN A 170 -8.41 -14.06 18.46
C ASN A 170 -8.29 -15.26 17.50
N GLY A 171 -7.15 -15.95 17.47
CA GLY A 171 -6.98 -17.22 16.76
C GLY A 171 -6.53 -17.12 15.31
N ALA A 172 -5.95 -15.98 14.87
CA ALA A 172 -5.31 -15.90 13.57
C ALA A 172 -4.26 -16.99 13.39
N ASP A 173 -4.23 -17.64 12.21
CA ASP A 173 -3.16 -18.58 11.89
C ASP A 173 -1.84 -17.83 11.67
N VAL A 174 -0.92 -17.98 12.63
CA VAL A 174 0.41 -17.35 12.62
C VAL A 174 1.27 -17.78 11.43
N ASN A 175 0.97 -18.94 10.83
CA ASN A 175 1.66 -19.53 9.70
C ASN A 175 0.82 -19.51 8.41
N ALA A 176 -0.24 -18.72 8.36
CA ALA A 176 -1.08 -18.58 7.18
C ALA A 176 -0.21 -18.25 5.95
N THR A 177 -0.53 -18.85 4.80
CA THR A 177 0.16 -18.60 3.55
C THR A 177 -0.71 -17.80 2.58
N SER A 178 -0.10 -16.80 1.96
CA SER A 178 -0.69 -16.08 0.83
C SER A 178 -0.52 -16.87 -0.47
N ASP A 179 -1.18 -16.41 -1.54
CA ASP A 179 -1.08 -17.00 -2.88
C ASP A 179 0.32 -16.79 -3.50
N HIS A 180 1.17 -15.96 -2.89
CA HIS A 180 2.58 -15.76 -3.26
C HIS A 180 3.53 -16.52 -2.31
N GLU A 181 2.98 -17.43 -1.50
CA GLU A 181 3.73 -18.20 -0.50
C GLU A 181 4.44 -17.32 0.54
N HIS A 182 3.95 -16.10 0.73
CA HIS A 182 4.35 -15.26 1.85
C HIS A 182 3.58 -15.68 3.11
N PHE A 183 4.19 -15.44 4.26
CA PHE A 183 3.62 -15.71 5.58
C PHE A 183 3.89 -14.52 6.51
N PRO A 184 3.12 -14.33 7.60
CA PRO A 184 3.23 -13.14 8.45
C PRO A 184 4.64 -12.84 8.94
N LEU A 185 5.41 -13.87 9.29
CA LEU A 185 6.81 -13.71 9.73
C LEU A 185 7.69 -13.09 8.65
N TYR A 186 7.52 -13.50 7.39
CA TYR A 186 8.23 -12.87 6.27
C TYR A 186 7.80 -11.41 6.08
N CYS A 187 6.49 -11.12 6.17
CA CYS A 187 6.01 -9.73 6.07
C CYS A 187 6.63 -8.83 7.14
N ALA A 188 6.68 -9.24 8.40
CA ALA A 188 7.30 -8.46 9.47
C ALA A 188 8.81 -8.31 9.28
N ALA A 189 9.52 -9.42 9.05
CA ALA A 189 10.98 -9.41 9.01
C ALA A 189 11.52 -8.75 7.73
N GLY A 190 10.88 -9.00 6.58
CA GLY A 190 11.23 -8.41 5.29
C GLY A 190 11.00 -6.90 5.21
N HIS A 191 10.18 -6.33 6.10
CA HIS A 191 9.97 -4.89 6.24
C HIS A 191 10.71 -4.28 7.45
N GLY A 192 11.48 -5.10 8.19
CA GLY A 192 12.35 -4.62 9.28
C GLY A 192 11.63 -4.39 10.62
N HIS A 193 10.48 -5.00 10.85
CA HIS A 193 9.72 -4.84 12.09
C HIS A 193 10.21 -5.82 13.17
N VAL A 194 11.28 -5.44 13.88
CA VAL A 194 12.02 -6.30 14.83
C VAL A 194 11.13 -6.86 15.94
N GLU A 195 10.36 -6.01 16.62
CA GLU A 195 9.52 -6.44 17.75
C GLU A 195 8.34 -7.31 17.30
N THR A 196 7.75 -7.01 16.14
CA THR A 196 6.72 -7.85 15.52
C THR A 196 7.29 -9.20 15.08
N THR A 197 8.51 -9.22 14.52
CA THR A 197 9.22 -10.45 14.14
C THR A 197 9.47 -11.33 15.37
N ARG A 198 9.99 -10.74 16.45
CA ARG A 198 10.21 -11.43 17.73
C ARG A 198 8.91 -12.05 18.25
N TYR A 199 7.86 -11.24 18.31
CA TYR A 199 6.58 -11.68 18.83
C TYR A 199 5.99 -12.84 18.03
N LEU A 200 6.06 -12.79 16.69
CA LEU A 200 5.58 -13.86 15.82
C LEU A 200 6.31 -15.18 16.07
N VAL A 201 7.65 -15.16 16.21
CA VAL A 201 8.44 -16.37 16.51
C VAL A 201 8.10 -16.92 17.90
N GLU A 202 7.98 -16.06 18.91
CA GLU A 202 7.57 -16.44 20.26
C GLU A 202 6.18 -17.10 20.30
N HIS A 203 5.33 -16.81 19.30
CA HIS A 203 3.97 -17.34 19.20
C HIS A 203 3.83 -18.40 18.09
N GLY A 204 4.93 -19.07 17.73
CA GLY A 204 4.91 -20.29 16.91
C GLY A 204 4.99 -20.06 15.40
N ALA A 205 5.42 -18.88 14.95
CA ALA A 205 5.76 -18.68 13.55
C ALA A 205 6.95 -19.57 13.13
N ASN A 206 6.81 -20.28 12.02
CA ASN A 206 7.81 -21.19 11.50
C ASN A 206 8.89 -20.43 10.71
N SER A 207 10.05 -20.19 11.34
CA SER A 207 11.20 -19.54 10.68
C SER A 207 11.85 -20.37 9.56
N GLN A 208 11.51 -21.67 9.47
CA GLN A 208 11.97 -22.59 8.44
C GLN A 208 10.98 -22.74 7.27
N ALA A 209 9.84 -22.03 7.31
CA ALA A 209 8.93 -21.97 6.17
C ALA A 209 9.64 -21.38 4.95
N ARG A 210 9.31 -21.91 3.75
CA ARG A 210 9.92 -21.50 2.49
C ARG A 210 8.99 -20.58 1.73
N LEU A 211 9.56 -19.51 1.18
CA LEU A 211 8.94 -18.58 0.24
C LEU A 211 8.81 -19.23 -1.14
N GLY A 212 8.13 -18.55 -2.06
CA GLY A 212 7.95 -18.98 -3.45
C GLY A 212 9.23 -19.21 -4.26
N ASP A 213 10.35 -18.57 -3.86
CA ASP A 213 11.67 -18.81 -4.46
C ASP A 213 12.44 -19.96 -3.79
N GLY A 214 11.81 -20.67 -2.86
CA GLY A 214 12.37 -21.78 -2.11
C GLY A 214 13.23 -21.38 -0.91
N LYS A 215 13.46 -20.09 -0.64
CA LYS A 215 14.30 -19.64 0.49
C LYS A 215 13.50 -19.54 1.79
N THR A 216 14.18 -19.73 2.92
CA THR A 216 13.67 -19.31 4.24
C THR A 216 13.79 -17.80 4.42
N VAL A 217 13.06 -17.24 5.39
CA VAL A 217 13.19 -15.81 5.75
C VAL A 217 14.62 -15.45 6.17
N ILE A 218 15.34 -16.37 6.84
CA ILE A 218 16.73 -16.18 7.26
C ILE A 218 17.66 -16.10 6.04
N GLU A 219 17.52 -17.03 5.09
CA GLU A 219 18.31 -17.04 3.85
C GLU A 219 18.04 -15.78 3.01
N TRP A 220 16.78 -15.34 2.94
CA TRP A 220 16.40 -14.10 2.26
C TRP A 220 17.05 -12.89 2.94
N LEU A 221 16.94 -12.75 4.26
CA LEU A 221 17.53 -11.63 4.99
C LEU A 221 19.05 -11.57 4.84
N LYS A 222 19.76 -12.70 4.86
CA LYS A 222 21.22 -12.74 4.61
C LYS A 222 21.61 -12.15 3.26
N GLN A 223 20.74 -12.27 2.25
CA GLN A 223 20.98 -11.73 0.93
C GLN A 223 20.76 -10.20 0.85
N TYR A 224 19.79 -9.67 1.60
CA TYR A 224 19.31 -8.29 1.42
C TYR A 224 19.55 -7.34 2.61
N ALA A 225 19.92 -7.84 3.79
CA ALA A 225 20.07 -7.02 5.00
C ALA A 225 21.35 -6.18 5.07
N ASN A 226 22.30 -6.34 4.13
CA ASN A 226 23.64 -5.73 4.21
C ASN A 226 23.65 -4.20 4.37
N HIS A 227 22.59 -3.52 3.91
CA HIS A 227 22.47 -2.06 3.98
C HIS A 227 21.27 -1.57 4.81
N ASP A 228 20.51 -2.47 5.46
CA ASP A 228 19.38 -2.09 6.32
C ASP A 228 19.55 -2.68 7.73
N LEU A 229 19.84 -1.79 8.69
CA LEU A 229 20.02 -2.15 10.10
C LEU A 229 18.78 -2.81 10.70
N ARG A 230 17.58 -2.50 10.22
CA ARG A 230 16.33 -3.09 10.71
C ARG A 230 16.20 -4.53 10.24
N LEU A 231 16.52 -4.80 8.98
CA LEU A 231 16.56 -6.17 8.44
C LEU A 231 17.63 -7.01 9.13
N LYS A 232 18.80 -6.42 9.40
CA LYS A 232 19.85 -7.08 10.19
C LYS A 232 19.39 -7.40 11.61
N SER A 233 18.70 -6.47 12.26
CA SER A 233 18.14 -6.71 13.60
C SER A 233 17.08 -7.81 13.60
N CYS A 234 16.26 -7.91 12.54
CA CYS A 234 15.32 -9.03 12.38
C CYS A 234 16.05 -10.35 12.17
N LEU A 235 17.13 -10.37 11.39
CA LEU A 235 17.99 -11.54 11.21
C LEU A 235 18.58 -12.00 12.55
N ASP A 236 19.11 -11.07 13.35
CA ASP A 236 19.66 -11.36 14.69
C ASP A 236 18.60 -11.93 15.66
N VAL A 237 17.31 -11.61 15.45
CA VAL A 237 16.20 -12.22 16.21
C VAL A 237 15.94 -13.65 15.76
N LEU A 238 16.01 -13.92 14.46
CA LEU A 238 15.67 -15.21 13.86
C LEU A 238 16.78 -16.26 13.97
N GLU A 239 18.02 -15.84 14.19
CA GLU A 239 19.17 -16.74 14.38
C GLU A 239 19.39 -17.17 15.85
N LYS A 240 18.56 -16.67 16.78
CA LYS A 240 18.58 -17.05 18.21
C LYS A 240 17.68 -18.23 18.49
#